data_AF-A0A540V2E4-F1
#
_entry.id   AF-A0A540V2E4-F1
#
_cell.length_a   1.000
_cell.length_b   1.000
_cell.length_c   1.000
_cell.angle_alpha   90.00
_cell.angle_beta   90.00
_cell.angle_gamma   90.00
#
_symmetry.space_group_name_H-M   'P 1'
#
loop_
_entity.id
_entity.type
_entity.pdbx_description
1 polymer ?
#
loop_
_entity_poly.entity_id
_entity_poly.type
_entity_poly.pdbx_seq_one_letter_code
_entity_poly.pdbx_strand_id
1 'polypeptide(L)' 'MLLKEFQTTHYKIALESLNKRLNPRHEKALKIEEELSLQEAGEIGEKQLLTILTESQLPKNTFILHNVNLQSIFNIKST' A
#
# COMPACT_ATOMS: atom_id res chain seq x y z
N MET A 1 10.54 -0.56 1.26
CA MET A 1 10.32 0.01 2.60
C MET A 1 11.63 0.25 3.33
N LEU A 2 12.06 1.52 3.33
CA LEU A 2 12.51 2.08 4.61
C LEU A 2 11.35 1.84 5.59
N LEU A 3 11.62 1.33 6.80
CA LEU A 3 10.61 1.18 7.86
C LEU A 3 9.97 2.55 8.11
N LYS A 4 8.90 2.86 7.37
CA LYS A 4 8.04 4.01 7.58
C LYS A 4 6.89 3.55 8.46
N GLU A 5 6.40 4.44 9.29
CA GLU A 5 5.16 4.20 10.03
C GLU A 5 4.01 3.97 9.04
N PHE A 6 3.05 3.13 9.44
CA PHE A 6 1.82 2.95 8.68
C PHE A 6 1.11 4.31 8.58
N GLN A 7 0.71 4.69 7.36
CA GLN A 7 -0.02 5.92 7.12
C GLN A 7 -1.06 5.69 6.03
N THR A 8 -2.29 6.13 6.32
CA THR A 8 -3.37 6.15 5.33
C THR A 8 -3.03 7.07 4.16
N THR A 9 -3.31 6.62 2.94
CA THR A 9 -2.99 7.39 1.73
C THR A 9 -3.90 8.61 1.57
N HIS A 10 -3.37 9.70 1.01
CA HIS A 10 -4.18 10.87 0.64
C HIS A 10 -5.29 10.52 -0.36
N TYR A 11 -5.06 9.53 -1.20
CA TYR A 11 -6.04 9.05 -2.17
C TYR A 11 -7.26 8.43 -1.48
N LYS A 12 -7.05 7.54 -0.51
CA LYS A 12 -8.13 6.95 0.28
C LYS A 12 -8.92 8.02 1.03
N ILE A 13 -8.25 8.99 1.66
CA ILE A 13 -8.92 10.12 2.35
C ILE A 13 -9.81 10.90 1.38
N ALA A 14 -9.33 11.15 0.16
CA ALA A 14 -10.09 11.85 -0.86
C ALA A 14 -11.31 11.04 -1.32
N LEU A 15 -11.17 9.73 -1.49
CA LEU A 15 -12.28 8.82 -1.82
C LEU A 15 -13.32 8.77 -0.71
N GLU A 16 -12.93 8.65 0.55
CA GLU A 16 -13.86 8.66 1.69
C GLU A 16 -14.64 9.98 1.75
N SER A 17 -13.94 11.09 1.54
CA SER A 17 -14.54 12.43 1.51
C SER A 17 -15.47 12.61 0.30
N LEU A 18 -15.15 12.00 -0.83
CA LEU A 18 -16.01 12.00 -2.01
C LEU A 18 -17.27 11.16 -1.76
N ASN A 19 -17.11 9.95 -1.22
CA ASN A 19 -18.22 9.03 -0.93
C ASN A 19 -19.22 9.64 0.05
N LYS A 20 -18.74 10.33 1.10
CA LYS A 20 -19.59 11.04 2.08
C LYS A 20 -20.43 12.17 1.48
N ARG A 21 -19.96 12.80 0.39
CA ARG A 21 -20.63 13.95 -0.25
C ARG A 21 -21.47 13.54 -1.45
N LEU A 22 -21.20 12.38 -2.03
CA LEU A 22 -21.89 11.90 -3.20
C LEU A 22 -23.29 11.42 -2.83
N ASN A 23 -24.27 11.69 -3.70
CA ASN A 23 -25.59 11.11 -3.53
C ASN A 23 -25.50 9.58 -3.69
N PRO A 24 -26.10 8.76 -2.80
CA PRO A 24 -26.08 7.30 -2.91
C PRO A 24 -26.64 6.75 -4.24
N ARG A 25 -27.51 7.51 -4.92
CA ARG A 25 -28.06 7.14 -6.24
C ARG A 25 -27.21 7.60 -7.42
N HIS A 26 -26.07 8.24 -7.16
CA HIS A 26 -25.18 8.69 -8.21
C HIS A 26 -24.56 7.49 -8.94
N GLU A 27 -24.48 7.54 -10.26
CA GLU A 27 -23.98 6.46 -11.12
C GLU A 27 -22.57 5.95 -10.73
N LYS A 28 -21.78 6.81 -10.09
CA LYS A 28 -20.39 6.54 -9.66
C LYS A 28 -20.25 6.07 -8.21
N ALA A 29 -21.34 6.01 -7.44
CA ALA A 29 -21.28 5.66 -6.01
C ALA A 29 -20.68 4.26 -5.81
N LEU A 30 -21.21 3.26 -6.53
CA LEU A 30 -20.69 1.88 -6.50
C LEU A 30 -19.20 1.80 -6.84
N LYS A 31 -18.76 2.53 -7.88
CA LYS A 31 -17.35 2.54 -8.28
C LYS A 31 -16.43 3.13 -7.19
N ILE A 32 -16.91 4.13 -6.46
CA ILE A 32 -16.15 4.74 -5.35
C ILE A 32 -16.10 3.78 -4.16
N GLU A 33 -17.20 3.07 -3.87
CA GLU A 33 -17.24 2.06 -2.82
C GLU A 33 -16.30 0.88 -3.13
N GLU A 34 -16.28 0.40 -4.38
CA GLU A 34 -15.36 -0.63 -4.86
C GLU A 34 -13.90 -0.20 -4.69
N GLU A 35 -13.57 1.01 -5.13
CA GLU A 35 -12.21 1.54 -4.99
C GLU A 35 -11.82 1.72 -3.53
N LEU A 36 -12.73 2.21 -2.67
CA LEU A 36 -12.51 2.30 -1.23
C LEU A 36 -12.22 0.93 -0.62
N SER A 37 -12.98 -0.09 -0.99
CA SER A 37 -12.77 -1.47 -0.53
C SER A 37 -11.39 -2.01 -0.93
N LEU A 38 -10.95 -1.74 -2.16
CA LEU A 38 -9.61 -2.11 -2.62
C LEU A 38 -8.51 -1.40 -1.82
N GLN A 39 -8.64 -0.09 -1.59
CA GLN A 39 -7.67 0.67 -0.80
C GLN A 39 -7.63 0.19 0.66
N GLU A 40 -8.78 -0.13 1.26
CA GLU A 40 -8.87 -0.68 2.62
C GLU A 40 -8.16 -2.04 2.73
N ALA A 41 -8.39 -2.94 1.79
CA ALA A 41 -7.72 -4.25 1.76
C ALA A 41 -6.19 -4.08 1.66
N GLY A 42 -5.71 -3.17 0.82
CA GLY A 42 -4.29 -2.84 0.70
C GLY A 42 -3.69 -2.31 2.00
N GLU A 43 -4.36 -1.35 2.65
CA GLU A 43 -3.91 -0.78 3.92
C GLU A 43 -3.91 -1.80 5.07
N ILE A 44 -4.90 -2.70 5.14
CA ILE A 44 -4.94 -3.80 6.12
C ILE A 44 -3.73 -4.72 5.92
N GLY A 45 -3.42 -5.09 4.68
CA GLY A 45 -2.26 -5.92 4.36
C GLY A 45 -0.94 -5.25 4.75
N GLU A 46 -0.76 -3.97 4.40
CA GLU A 46 0.44 -3.20 4.78
C GLU A 46 0.58 -3.11 6.30
N LYS A 47 -0.52 -2.84 7.02
CA LYS A 47 -0.53 -2.74 8.48
C LYS A 47 -0.16 -4.06 9.15
N GLN A 48 -0.75 -5.17 8.73
CA GLN A 48 -0.42 -6.50 9.28
C GLN A 48 1.06 -6.84 9.06
N LEU A 49 1.57 -6.61 7.86
CA LEU A 49 2.96 -6.86 7.52
C LEU A 49 3.90 -5.99 8.37
N LEU A 50 3.61 -4.70 8.50
CA LEU A 50 4.37 -3.79 9.34
C LEU A 50 4.42 -4.20 10.81
N THR A 51 3.29 -4.64 11.36
CA THR A 51 3.22 -5.16 12.74
C THR A 51 4.16 -6.36 12.91
N ILE A 52 4.06 -7.36 12.03
CA ILE A 52 4.91 -8.56 12.09
C ILE A 52 6.39 -8.19 12.01
N LEU A 53 6.76 -7.30 11.11
CA LEU A 53 8.15 -6.87 10.92
C LEU A 53 8.69 -6.10 12.12
N THR A 54 7.85 -5.27 12.75
CA THR A 54 8.21 -4.52 13.96
C THR A 54 8.40 -5.46 15.15
N GLU A 55 7.51 -6.43 15.31
CA GLU A 55 7.58 -7.46 16.35
C GLU A 55 8.78 -8.41 16.19
N SER A 56 9.21 -8.64 14.95
CA SER A 56 10.32 -9.54 14.63
C SER A 56 11.70 -9.02 15.08
N GLN A 57 11.79 -7.82 15.67
CA GLN A 57 13.03 -7.20 16.17
C GLN A 57 14.21 -7.33 15.18
N LEU A 58 13.95 -6.99 13.92
CA LEU A 58 14.93 -7.14 12.86
C LEU A 58 16.24 -6.40 13.21
N PRO A 59 17.42 -6.94 12.82
CA PRO A 59 18.70 -6.30 13.08
C PRO A 59 18.72 -4.84 12.61
N LYS A 60 19.43 -4.00 13.36
CA LYS A 60 19.67 -2.60 12.97
C LYS A 60 20.28 -2.58 11.56
N ASN A 61 19.74 -1.74 10.68
CA ASN A 61 20.07 -1.64 9.24
C ASN A 61 19.45 -2.71 8.32
N THR A 62 18.36 -3.37 8.74
CA THR A 62 17.57 -4.21 7.82
C THR A 62 16.73 -3.33 6.88
N PHE A 63 16.87 -3.55 5.57
CA PHE A 63 16.06 -2.91 4.54
C PHE A 63 15.10 -3.94 3.93
N ILE A 64 13.81 -3.63 3.92
CA ILE A 64 12.80 -4.52 3.33
C ILE A 64 12.29 -3.84 2.08
N LEU A 65 12.59 -4.40 0.91
CA LEU A 65 12.15 -3.85 -0.36
C LEU A 65 10.92 -4.63 -0.84
N HIS A 66 9.84 -3.92 -1.15
CA HIS A 66 8.65 -4.48 -1.79
C HIS A 66 8.44 -3.70 -3.09
N ASN A 67 7.99 -4.36 -4.15
CA ASN A 67 7.75 -3.77 -5.48
C ASN A 67 8.96 -3.04 -6.08
N VAL A 68 10.17 -3.55 -5.85
CA VAL A 68 11.38 -3.05 -6.52
C VAL A 68 11.71 -3.92 -7.73
N ASN A 69 12.01 -3.27 -8.84
CA ASN A 69 12.68 -3.90 -9.97
C ASN A 69 14.16 -3.49 -9.93
N LEU A 70 15.04 -4.44 -9.68
CA LEU A 70 16.48 -4.21 -9.62
C LEU A 70 17.08 -4.50 -10.99
N GLN A 71 17.49 -3.44 -11.70
CA GLN A 71 18.27 -3.60 -12.92
C GLN A 71 19.70 -3.99 -12.56
N SER A 72 20.12 -5.17 -13.02
CA SER A 72 21.50 -5.64 -12.87
C SER A 72 22.42 -4.89 -13.84
N ILE A 73 23.52 -4.34 -13.32
CA ILE A 73 24.65 -3.85 -14.12
C ILE A 73 25.62 -4.96 -14.54
N PHE A 74 25.43 -6.18 -14.02
CA PHE A 74 26.22 -7.35 -14.41
C PHE A 74 25.58 -8.00 -15.63
N ASN A 75 26.30 -7.95 -16.75
CA ASN A 75 25.96 -8.69 -17.96
C ASN A 75 26.52 -10.11 -17.80
N ILE A 76 25.69 -11.03 -17.31
CA ILE A 76 26.08 -12.46 -17.22
C ILE A 76 26.13 -12.97 -18.66
N LYS A 77 27.32 -12.98 -19.26
CA LYS A 77 27.55 -13.69 -20.52
C LYS A 77 27.36 -15.16 -20.24
N SER A 78 26.26 -15.73 -20.72
CA SER A 78 26.09 -17.18 -20.85
C SER A 78 27.11 -17.69 -21.86
N THR A 79 28.12 -18.40 -21.35
CA THR A 79 28.99 -19.30 -22.14
C THR A 79 28.21 -20.43 -22.75
#